data_AF-A0ABD0PGI6-F1
#
_entry.id   AF-A0ABD0PGI6-F1
#
_cell.length_a   1.000
_cell.length_b   1.000
_cell.length_c   1.000
_cell.angle_alpha   90.00
_cell.angle_beta   90.00
_cell.angle_gamma   90.00
#
_symmetry.space_group_name_H-M   'P 1'
#
loop_
_entity.id
_entity.type
_entity.pdbx_description
1 polymer ?
#
loop_
_entity_poly.entity_id
_entity_poly.type
_entity_poly.pdbx_seq_one_letter_code
_entity_poly.pdbx_strand_id
1 'polypeptide(L)'
;DMLTYYMNLTYSNKVHERWEKEYRLTEAFRVPDASPASMHSVMERIASDKCYLQKYYEFNSVNYDLTECNADCRIDHVCAVREVDFEAYEKCVVKEGGSSTAPVLFTLLLSLMLSLLCLN
;
A
#
# COMPACT_ATOMS: atom_id res chain seq x y z
N ASP A 1 22.03 -2.54 -5.66
CA ASP A 1 20.98 -3.44 -5.15
C ASP A 1 20.98 -3.39 -3.63
N MET A 2 19.91 -3.87 -2.98
CA MET A 2 19.77 -3.92 -1.53
C MET A 2 19.24 -5.31 -1.13
N LEU A 3 19.83 -5.88 -0.08
CA LEU A 3 19.36 -7.10 0.56
C LEU A 3 18.98 -6.77 1.99
N THR A 4 17.80 -7.21 2.40
CA THR A 4 17.38 -7.17 3.80
C THR A 4 17.54 -8.57 4.39
N TYR A 5 18.09 -8.64 5.59
CA TYR A 5 18.16 -9.85 6.39
C TYR A 5 17.35 -9.61 7.65
N TYR A 6 16.70 -10.66 8.13
CA TYR A 6 15.89 -10.58 9.34
C TYR A 6 16.10 -11.81 10.22
N MET A 7 15.60 -11.72 11.44
CA MET A 7 15.57 -12.81 12.39
C MET A 7 14.12 -13.05 12.80
N ASN A 8 13.59 -14.22 12.47
CA ASN A 8 12.27 -14.62 12.91
C ASN A 8 12.25 -14.84 14.43
N LEU A 9 11.76 -13.86 15.17
CA LEU A 9 11.74 -13.90 16.64
C LEU A 9 10.87 -15.04 17.19
N THR A 10 9.80 -15.45 16.50
CA THR A 10 8.97 -16.59 16.92
C THR A 10 9.77 -17.89 16.94
N TYR A 11 10.66 -18.08 15.97
CA TYR A 11 11.58 -19.21 15.93
C TYR A 11 12.75 -19.01 16.90
N SER A 12 13.44 -17.87 16.81
CA SER A 12 14.70 -17.64 17.53
C SER A 12 14.56 -17.59 19.03
N ASN A 13 13.43 -17.11 19.55
CA ASN A 13 13.16 -17.15 20.99
C ASN A 13 12.98 -18.57 21.55
N LYS A 14 12.72 -19.57 20.70
CA LYS A 14 12.49 -20.97 21.11
C LYS A 14 13.67 -21.89 20.82
N VAL A 15 14.47 -21.58 19.81
CA VAL A 15 15.48 -22.50 19.28
C VAL A 15 16.90 -21.91 19.38
N HIS A 16 17.23 -20.90 18.57
CA HIS A 16 18.46 -20.10 18.64
C HIS A 16 18.38 -18.92 17.67
N GLU A 17 19.23 -17.91 17.86
CA GLU A 17 19.39 -16.77 16.96
C GLU A 17 19.82 -17.22 15.55
N ARG A 18 19.02 -16.85 14.54
CA ARG A 18 19.33 -17.17 13.15
C ARG A 18 18.88 -16.03 12.25
N TRP A 19 19.86 -15.40 11.59
CA TRP A 19 19.61 -14.43 10.54
C TRP A 19 19.40 -15.14 9.21
N GLU A 20 18.38 -14.71 8.46
CA GLU A 20 18.06 -15.24 7.14
C GLU A 20 17.78 -14.10 6.15
N LYS A 21 18.02 -14.35 4.85
CA LYS A 21 17.73 -13.37 3.81
C LYS A 21 16.21 -13.19 3.77
N GLU A 22 15.76 -11.96 3.97
CA GLU A 22 14.36 -11.60 3.82
C GLU A 22 14.03 -11.44 2.33
N TYR A 23 14.62 -10.43 1.70
CA TYR A 23 14.46 -10.20 0.26
C TYR A 23 15.65 -9.47 -0.33
N ARG A 24 15.77 -9.57 -1.66
CA ARG A 24 16.59 -8.70 -2.49
C ARG A 24 15.65 -7.81 -3.29
N LEU A 25 15.88 -6.51 -3.31
CA LEU A 25 14.96 -5.53 -3.90
C LEU A 25 14.66 -5.83 -5.38
N THR A 26 15.71 -6.07 -6.17
CA THR A 26 15.58 -6.36 -7.61
C THR A 26 14.77 -7.64 -7.88
N GLU A 27 14.97 -8.70 -7.08
CA GLU A 27 14.23 -9.95 -7.16
C GLU A 27 12.76 -9.75 -6.76
N ALA A 28 12.52 -9.07 -5.64
CA ALA A 28 11.20 -8.90 -5.05
C ALA A 28 10.27 -8.08 -5.95
N PHE A 29 10.80 -6.98 -6.50
CA PHE A 29 10.02 -5.99 -7.24
C PHE A 29 10.24 -6.02 -8.75
N ARG A 30 11.11 -6.92 -9.25
CA ARG A 30 11.39 -7.12 -10.69
C ARG A 30 11.81 -5.81 -11.35
N VAL A 31 12.87 -5.23 -10.83
CA VAL A 31 13.54 -4.02 -11.34
C VAL A 31 15.03 -4.28 -11.50
N PRO A 32 15.72 -3.61 -12.43
CA PRO A 32 17.12 -3.90 -12.74
C PRO A 32 18.08 -3.47 -11.63
N ASP A 33 17.71 -2.47 -10.83
CA ASP A 33 18.55 -1.89 -9.78
C ASP A 33 17.71 -1.14 -8.74
N ALA A 34 18.37 -0.43 -7.83
CA ALA A 34 17.77 0.45 -6.83
C ALA A 34 17.89 1.94 -7.20
N SER A 35 17.97 2.26 -8.50
CA SER A 35 18.01 3.66 -8.96
C SER A 35 16.68 4.37 -8.69
N PRO A 36 16.65 5.72 -8.65
CA PRO A 36 15.40 6.46 -8.50
C PRO A 36 14.31 6.09 -9.53
N ALA A 37 14.70 5.81 -10.77
CA ALA A 37 13.76 5.39 -11.83
C ALA A 37 13.15 4.00 -11.56
N SER A 38 13.97 3.05 -11.11
CA SER A 38 13.51 1.73 -10.66
C SER A 38 12.57 1.87 -9.46
N MET A 39 12.95 2.66 -8.45
CA MET A 39 12.12 2.88 -7.25
C MET A 39 10.80 3.57 -7.55
N HIS A 40 10.80 4.54 -8.47
CA HIS A 40 9.55 5.14 -8.96
C HIS A 40 8.64 4.09 -9.60
N SER A 41 9.21 3.20 -10.45
CA SER A 41 8.45 2.10 -11.05
C SER A 41 7.91 1.11 -10.02
N VAL A 42 8.67 0.83 -8.96
CA VAL A 42 8.20 0.03 -7.81
C VAL A 42 7.01 0.71 -7.14
N MET A 43 7.11 2.01 -6.88
CA MET A 43 6.05 2.77 -6.21
C MET A 43 4.75 2.81 -7.04
N GLU A 44 4.85 3.00 -8.36
CA GLU A 44 3.67 2.93 -9.23
C GLU A 44 2.98 1.56 -9.19
N ARG A 45 3.75 0.46 -9.09
CA ARG A 45 3.19 -0.88 -8.90
C ARG A 45 2.54 -1.04 -7.53
N ILE A 46 3.20 -0.61 -6.46
CA ILE A 46 2.63 -0.65 -5.09
C ILE A 46 1.31 0.10 -5.03
N ALA A 47 1.21 1.26 -5.69
CA ALA A 47 0.00 2.06 -5.67
C ALA A 47 -1.16 1.47 -6.49
N SER A 48 -0.89 0.63 -7.50
CA SER A 48 -1.90 0.17 -8.47
C SER A 48 -2.18 -1.33 -8.44
N ASP A 49 -1.29 -2.15 -7.87
CA ASP A 49 -1.39 -3.61 -7.84
C ASP A 49 -1.39 -4.11 -6.39
N LYS A 50 -2.50 -4.75 -5.99
CA LYS A 50 -2.71 -5.28 -4.64
C LYS A 50 -1.65 -6.31 -4.23
N CYS A 51 -1.14 -7.13 -5.15
CA CYS A 51 -0.11 -8.11 -4.84
C CYS A 51 1.25 -7.45 -4.56
N TYR A 52 1.57 -6.35 -5.27
CA TYR A 52 2.77 -5.57 -4.98
C TYR A 52 2.65 -4.76 -3.69
N LEU A 53 1.47 -4.19 -3.42
CA LEU A 53 1.16 -3.55 -2.15
C LEU A 53 1.36 -4.52 -0.98
N GLN A 54 0.72 -5.70 -1.05
CA GLN A 54 0.79 -6.68 0.03
C GLN A 54 2.23 -7.15 0.27
N LYS A 55 2.99 -7.41 -0.80
CA LYS A 55 4.42 -7.78 -0.68
C LYS A 55 5.24 -6.68 0.00
N TYR A 56 5.03 -5.42 -0.36
CA TYR A 56 5.69 -4.30 0.30
C TYR A 56 5.29 -4.20 1.78
N TYR A 57 4.01 -4.38 2.09
CA TYR A 57 3.49 -4.31 3.45
C TYR A 57 4.06 -5.41 4.37
N GLU A 58 4.18 -6.63 3.87
CA GLU A 58 4.84 -7.73 4.58
C GLU A 58 6.29 -7.38 4.93
N PHE A 59 7.04 -6.78 3.99
CA PHE A 59 8.41 -6.33 4.24
C PHE A 59 8.51 -5.08 5.13
N ASN A 60 7.49 -4.22 5.15
CA ASN A 60 7.49 -3.00 5.98
C ASN A 60 7.58 -3.32 7.48
N SER A 61 6.98 -4.44 7.90
CA SER A 61 7.06 -4.93 9.27
C SER A 61 8.18 -5.95 9.50
N VAL A 62 9.04 -6.18 8.49
CA VAL A 62 10.08 -7.20 8.50
C VAL A 62 9.50 -8.63 8.65
N ASN A 63 8.45 -8.94 7.87
CA ASN A 63 7.68 -10.18 7.91
C ASN A 63 7.05 -10.51 9.29
N TYR A 64 6.79 -9.49 10.11
CA TYR A 64 6.10 -9.67 11.39
C TYR A 64 4.58 -9.65 11.24
N ASP A 65 4.06 -8.59 10.62
CA ASP A 65 2.64 -8.41 10.33
C ASP A 65 2.36 -8.86 8.89
N LEU A 66 1.56 -9.93 8.78
CA LEU A 66 1.14 -10.54 7.52
C LEU A 66 -0.35 -10.32 7.26
N THR A 67 -1.00 -9.40 7.98
CA THR A 67 -2.38 -9.05 7.73
C THR A 67 -2.54 -8.35 6.37
N GLU A 68 -3.76 -8.31 5.85
CA GLU A 68 -4.04 -7.66 4.57
C GLU A 68 -3.98 -6.12 4.72
N CYS A 69 -3.16 -5.47 3.88
CA CYS A 69 -3.18 -4.02 3.77
C CYS A 69 -4.42 -3.58 2.99
N ASN A 70 -5.41 -3.05 3.71
CA ASN A 70 -6.67 -2.57 3.16
C ASN A 70 -6.53 -1.19 2.49
N ALA A 71 -7.67 -0.60 2.08
CA ALA A 71 -7.69 0.68 1.37
C ALA A 71 -7.07 1.84 2.18
N ASP A 72 -7.35 1.91 3.48
CA ASP A 72 -6.83 2.97 4.35
C ASP A 72 -5.32 2.80 4.53
N CYS A 73 -4.87 1.58 4.84
CA CYS A 73 -3.44 1.22 4.89
C CYS A 73 -2.71 1.60 3.59
N ARG A 74 -3.32 1.31 2.43
CA ARG A 74 -2.75 1.68 1.12
C ARG A 74 -2.54 3.19 1.03
N ILE A 75 -3.52 4.00 1.41
CA ILE A 75 -3.44 5.46 1.31
C ILE A 75 -2.27 5.99 2.14
N ASP A 76 -2.16 5.56 3.39
CA ASP A 76 -1.10 5.98 4.31
C ASP A 76 0.29 5.66 3.72
N HIS A 77 0.48 4.42 3.29
CA HIS A 77 1.76 3.97 2.73
C HIS A 77 2.09 4.65 1.38
N VAL A 78 1.13 4.75 0.47
CA VAL A 78 1.35 5.35 -0.86
C VAL A 78 1.68 6.83 -0.73
N CYS A 79 0.93 7.56 0.09
CA CYS A 79 1.14 9.00 0.25
C CYS A 79 2.43 9.31 1.00
N ALA A 80 2.77 8.55 2.05
CA ALA A 80 4.01 8.77 2.79
C ALA A 80 5.27 8.52 1.96
N VAL A 81 5.23 7.54 1.03
CA VAL A 81 6.38 7.25 0.16
C VAL A 81 6.49 8.26 -0.99
N ARG A 82 5.37 8.76 -1.52
CA ARG A 82 5.36 9.68 -2.66
C ARG A 82 5.64 11.12 -2.27
N GLU A 83 5.04 11.59 -1.18
CA GLU A 83 4.95 13.01 -0.87
C GLU A 83 5.61 13.32 0.47
N VAL A 84 6.85 13.81 0.41
CA VAL A 84 7.60 14.25 1.61
C VAL A 84 7.15 15.64 2.07
N ASP A 85 6.62 16.46 1.15
CA ASP A 85 6.06 17.77 1.48
C ASP A 85 4.69 17.63 2.16
N PHE A 86 4.46 18.44 3.20
CA PHE A 86 3.27 18.34 4.03
C PHE A 86 1.99 18.66 3.25
N GLU A 87 1.99 19.73 2.44
CA GLU A 87 0.81 20.13 1.68
C GLU A 87 0.53 19.13 0.55
N ALA A 88 1.58 18.60 -0.08
CA ALA A 88 1.46 17.55 -1.08
C ALA A 88 0.93 16.23 -0.49
N TYR A 89 1.41 15.85 0.69
CA TYR A 89 0.93 14.67 1.43
C TYR A 89 -0.56 14.78 1.76
N GLU A 90 -0.99 15.91 2.34
CA GLU A 90 -2.40 16.15 2.67
C GLU A 90 -3.28 16.05 1.41
N LYS A 91 -2.85 16.64 0.29
CA LYS A 91 -3.53 16.52 -1.00
C LYS A 91 -3.60 15.09 -1.50
N CYS A 92 -2.52 14.31 -1.34
CA CYS A 92 -2.49 12.90 -1.70
C CYS A 92 -3.53 12.09 -0.91
N VAL A 93 -3.55 12.23 0.42
CA VAL A 93 -4.48 11.49 1.30
C VAL A 93 -5.93 11.76 0.90
N VAL A 94 -6.28 13.03 0.67
CA VAL A 94 -7.63 13.42 0.23
C VAL A 94 -7.97 12.82 -1.14
N LYS A 95 -7.03 12.88 -2.09
CA LYS A 95 -7.24 12.37 -3.45
C LYS A 95 -7.44 10.85 -3.47
N GLU A 96 -6.58 10.12 -2.78
CA GLU A 96 -6.62 8.65 -2.76
C GLU A 96 -7.80 8.12 -1.92
N GLY A 97 -8.18 8.82 -0.84
CA GLY A 97 -9.35 8.48 -0.01
C GLY A 97 -10.71 8.85 -0.61
N GLY A 98 -10.75 9.86 -1.50
CA GLY A 98 -11.98 10.32 -2.16
C GLY A 98 -12.54 9.36 -3.21
N SER A 99 -11.77 8.37 -3.67
CA SER A 99 -12.19 7.46 -4.75
C SER A 99 -13.30 6.48 -4.34
N SER A 100 -13.61 6.34 -3.04
CA SER A 100 -14.52 5.34 -2.49
C SER A 100 -15.98 5.81 -2.37
N THR A 101 -16.27 7.12 -2.48
CA THR A 101 -17.61 7.69 -2.19
C THR A 101 -18.47 7.97 -3.42
N ALA A 102 -17.88 8.00 -4.62
CA ALA A 102 -18.60 8.26 -5.86
C ALA A 102 -19.80 7.32 -6.13
N PRO A 103 -19.71 5.99 -5.87
CA PRO A 103 -20.84 5.08 -6.08
C PRO A 103 -21.99 5.35 -5.10
N VAL A 104 -21.66 5.70 -3.85
CA VAL A 104 -22.65 5.96 -2.78
C VAL A 104 -23.39 7.26 -3.04
N LEU A 105 -22.69 8.30 -3.49
CA LEU A 105 -23.32 9.57 -3.86
C LEU A 105 -24.24 9.40 -5.07
N PHE A 106 -23.83 8.58 -6.05
CA PHE A 106 -24.63 8.29 -7.23
C PHE A 106 -25.91 7.51 -6.89
N THR A 107 -25.83 6.48 -6.02
CA THR A 107 -27.02 5.73 -5.58
C THR A 107 -27.98 6.59 -4.75
N LEU A 108 -27.45 7.46 -3.88
CA LEU A 108 -28.26 8.41 -3.12
C LEU A 108 -28.98 9.40 -4.04
N LEU A 109 -28.28 10.00 -5.01
CA LEU A 109 -28.87 10.90 -5.99
C LEU A 109 -29.94 10.20 -6.84
N LEU A 110 -29.68 8.96 -7.29
CA LEU A 110 -30.66 8.17 -8.03
C LEU A 110 -31.91 7.91 -7.18
N SER A 111 -31.74 7.52 -5.92
CA SER A 111 -32.86 7.26 -5.00
C SER A 111 -33.70 8.50 -4.71
N LEU A 112 -33.07 9.67 -4.65
CA LEU A 112 -33.75 10.95 -4.45
C LEU A 112 -34.55 11.37 -5.69
N MET A 113 -34.01 11.11 -6.88
CA MET A 113 -34.71 11.39 -8.14
C MET A 113 -35.91 10.45 -8.33
N LEU A 114 -35.78 9.17 -7.98
CA LEU A 114 -36.87 8.19 -8.01
C LEU A 114 -38.00 8.55 -7.03
N SER A 115 -37.69 9.03 -5.82
CA SER A 115 -38.72 9.45 -4.86
C SER A 115 -39.46 10.70 -5.32
N LEU A 116 -38.77 11.68 -5.91
CA LEU A 116 -39.39 12.88 -6.50
C LEU A 116 -40.30 12.54 -7.70
N LEU A 117 -39.93 11.54 -8.52
CA LEU A 117 -40.75 11.05 -9.63
C LEU A 117 -42.01 10.31 -9.16
N CYS A 118 -41.99 9.69 -7.98
CA CYS A 118 -43.15 9.02 -7.39
C CYS A 118 -44.11 9.96 -6.64
N LEU A 119 -43.73 11.22 -6.41
CA LEU A 119 -44.56 12.24 -5.73
C LEU A 119 -45.36 13.13 -6.70
N ASN A 120 -45.15 13.00 -8.01
CA ASN A 120 -45.93 13.63 -9.08
C ASN A 120 -46.79 12.59 -9.81
#